data_AF-A0A0D5C3R8-F1
#
_entry.id   AF-A0A0D5C3R8-F1
#
_cell.length_a   1.000
_cell.length_b   1.000
_cell.length_c   1.000
_cell.angle_alpha   90.00
_cell.angle_beta   90.00
_cell.angle_gamma   90.00
#
_symmetry.space_group_name_H-M   'P 1'
#
loop_
_entity.id
_entity.type
_entity.pdbx_description
1 polymer ?
#
loop_
_entity_poly.entity_id
_entity_poly.type
_entity_poly.pdbx_seq_one_letter_code
_entity_poly.pdbx_strand_id
1 'polypeptide(L)'
;MTIKINCEIALTHLKNKQFITAYNLFLDQAESLKKSEHLKSALLYMLASECKKRQGKDFENEIKEAGSLFVKYSKLENSENVKGALLCASKCYLLLGEFDKAKDVYQKAKMIIPTKIQVTRPIAIIDDSKSVAMKLKSYLEKLGYSEIHIFENGKDSIKGCKKLFSENKLPIVLLDMGLPDLEGDVVASKLLKDNLQLQIIVITADEKNTSRVNKTISSGVSAFIQKPFTLDELKKSIDIAESEYTLLQ
;
A
#
# COMPACT_ATOMS: atom_id res chain seq x y z
N MET A 1 -10.54 8.61 -23.49
CA MET A 1 -10.62 7.17 -23.88
C MET A 1 -9.42 6.75 -24.73
N THR A 2 -9.06 7.53 -25.75
CA THR A 2 -7.97 7.26 -26.73
C THR A 2 -6.58 7.06 -26.13
N ILE A 3 -6.21 7.84 -25.10
CA ILE A 3 -4.87 7.80 -24.47
C ILE A 3 -4.60 6.47 -23.73
N LYS A 4 -5.62 5.90 -23.08
CA LYS A 4 -5.49 4.64 -22.33
C LYS A 4 -5.32 3.44 -23.28
N ILE A 5 -6.04 3.48 -24.41
CA ILE A 5 -6.00 2.48 -25.47
C ILE A 5 -4.60 2.43 -26.11
N ASN A 6 -3.96 3.57 -26.38
CA ASN A 6 -2.64 3.61 -27.01
C ASN A 6 -1.52 3.01 -26.13
N CYS A 7 -1.56 3.20 -24.80
CA CYS A 7 -0.61 2.58 -23.87
C CYS A 7 -0.69 1.05 -23.87
N GLU A 8 -1.90 0.49 -23.82
CA GLU A 8 -2.11 -0.96 -23.77
C GLU A 8 -1.63 -1.62 -25.07
N ILE A 9 -1.86 -0.96 -26.21
CA ILE A 9 -1.36 -1.39 -27.52
C ILE A 9 0.18 -1.33 -27.55
N ALA A 10 0.79 -0.24 -27.09
CA ALA A 10 2.24 -0.09 -27.03
C ALA A 10 2.91 -1.18 -26.16
N LEU A 11 2.33 -1.47 -25.00
CA LEU A 11 2.78 -2.55 -24.11
C LEU A 11 2.64 -3.94 -24.76
N THR A 12 1.58 -4.16 -25.54
CA THR A 12 1.38 -5.41 -26.28
C THR A 12 2.48 -5.61 -27.33
N HIS A 13 2.81 -4.57 -28.10
CA HIS A 13 3.93 -4.61 -29.05
C HIS A 13 5.27 -4.85 -28.34
N LEU A 14 5.51 -4.19 -27.20
CA LEU A 14 6.71 -4.38 -26.39
C LEU A 14 6.85 -5.85 -25.94
N LYS A 15 5.76 -6.45 -25.42
CA LYS A 15 5.72 -7.86 -25.00
C LYS A 15 6.04 -8.81 -26.15
N ASN A 16 5.57 -8.49 -27.35
CA ASN A 16 5.83 -9.26 -28.57
C ASN A 16 7.18 -8.92 -29.24
N LYS A 17 8.08 -8.21 -28.54
CA LYS A 17 9.40 -7.79 -29.03
C LYS A 17 9.36 -6.89 -30.28
N GLN A 18 8.23 -6.25 -30.55
CA GLN A 18 8.07 -5.29 -31.64
C GLN A 18 8.51 -3.90 -31.17
N PHE A 19 9.80 -3.76 -30.87
CA PHE A 19 10.37 -2.59 -30.18
C PHE A 19 10.23 -1.27 -30.95
N ILE A 20 10.25 -1.30 -32.28
CA ILE A 20 10.11 -0.10 -33.13
C ILE A 20 8.69 0.47 -32.98
N THR A 21 7.67 -0.39 -33.14
CA THR A 21 6.27 0.00 -33.01
C THR A 21 5.96 0.47 -31.59
N ALA A 22 6.40 -0.28 -30.59
CA ALA A 22 6.24 0.11 -29.19
C ALA A 22 6.90 1.46 -28.89
N TYR A 23 8.13 1.68 -29.36
CA TYR A 23 8.84 2.95 -29.21
C TYR A 23 8.05 4.13 -29.76
N ASN A 24 7.60 4.06 -31.01
CA ASN A 24 6.88 5.15 -31.66
C ASN A 24 5.57 5.49 -30.91
N LEU A 25 4.84 4.46 -30.47
CA LEU A 25 3.60 4.67 -29.71
C LEU A 25 3.86 5.31 -28.34
N PHE A 26 4.89 4.86 -27.61
CA PHE A 26 5.26 5.46 -26.34
C PHE A 26 5.73 6.91 -26.52
N LEU A 27 6.54 7.19 -27.55
CA LEU A 27 7.08 8.52 -27.81
C LEU A 27 5.97 9.51 -28.20
N ASP A 28 5.10 9.15 -29.14
CA ASP A 28 3.99 10.00 -29.57
C ASP A 28 3.09 10.38 -28.38
N GLN A 29 2.79 9.38 -27.54
CA GLN A 29 2.02 9.60 -26.34
C GLN A 29 2.77 10.45 -25.31
N ALA A 30 4.07 10.24 -25.12
CA ALA A 30 4.90 11.04 -24.22
C ALA A 30 4.90 12.52 -24.61
N GLU A 31 5.07 12.83 -25.89
CA GLU A 31 5.04 14.18 -26.43
C GLU A 31 3.68 14.84 -26.24
N SER A 32 2.59 14.12 -26.50
CA SER A 32 1.23 14.65 -26.33
C SER A 32 0.91 15.05 -24.87
N LEU A 33 1.51 14.34 -23.90
CA LEU A 33 1.31 14.55 -22.47
C LEU A 33 2.34 15.49 -21.84
N LYS A 34 3.41 15.85 -22.56
CA LYS A 34 4.59 16.56 -22.02
C LYS A 34 4.24 17.89 -21.33
N LYS A 35 3.18 18.56 -21.77
CA LYS A 35 2.75 19.85 -21.23
C LYS A 35 1.77 19.73 -20.06
N SER A 36 0.90 18.71 -20.06
CA SER A 36 -0.23 18.57 -19.13
C SER A 36 0.01 17.56 -18.00
N GLU A 37 0.69 16.43 -18.29
CA GLU A 37 0.82 15.30 -17.36
C GLU A 37 2.29 14.86 -17.25
N HIS A 38 3.14 15.67 -16.60
CA HIS A 38 4.59 15.47 -16.55
C HIS A 38 5.00 14.08 -16.04
N LEU A 39 4.35 13.55 -15.01
CA LEU A 39 4.66 12.22 -14.47
C LEU A 39 4.39 11.10 -15.48
N LYS A 40 3.24 11.13 -16.16
CA LYS A 40 2.89 10.12 -17.17
C LYS A 40 3.81 10.22 -18.38
N SER A 41 4.07 11.44 -18.84
CA SER A 41 5.00 11.71 -19.94
C SER A 41 6.41 11.18 -19.61
N ALA A 42 6.93 11.44 -18.40
CA ALA A 42 8.24 10.93 -17.96
C ALA A 42 8.33 9.40 -18.00
N LEU A 43 7.31 8.70 -17.50
CA LEU A 43 7.26 7.24 -17.53
C LEU A 43 7.22 6.68 -18.94
N LEU A 44 6.50 7.34 -19.86
CA LEU A 44 6.45 6.95 -21.27
C LEU A 44 7.79 7.14 -21.97
N TYR A 45 8.51 8.24 -21.70
CA TYR A 45 9.89 8.39 -22.18
C TYR A 45 10.82 7.30 -21.64
N MET A 46 10.67 6.88 -20.38
CA MET A 46 11.44 5.74 -19.86
C MET A 46 11.12 4.45 -20.64
N LEU A 47 9.85 4.17 -20.95
CA LEU A 47 9.47 3.00 -21.75
C LEU A 47 10.00 3.09 -23.19
N ALA A 48 9.94 4.27 -23.80
CA ALA A 48 10.54 4.53 -25.11
C ALA A 48 12.06 4.29 -25.09
N SER A 49 12.76 4.76 -24.05
CA SER A 49 14.21 4.55 -23.87
C SER A 49 14.57 3.06 -23.80
N GLU A 50 13.77 2.25 -23.07
CA GLU A 50 13.97 0.80 -22.98
C GLU A 50 13.77 0.14 -24.36
N CYS A 51 12.79 0.59 -25.15
CA CYS A 51 12.60 0.10 -26.50
C CYS A 51 13.81 0.38 -27.39
N LYS A 52 14.43 1.57 -27.29
CA LYS A 52 15.67 1.89 -28.03
C LYS A 52 16.87 1.09 -27.55
N LYS A 53 17.03 0.94 -26.24
CA LYS A 53 18.08 0.11 -25.64
C LYS A 53 18.02 -1.33 -26.14
N ARG A 54 16.82 -1.92 -26.23
CA ARG A 54 16.59 -3.28 -26.79
C ARG A 54 16.91 -3.38 -28.29
N GLN A 55 16.87 -2.28 -29.01
CA GLN A 55 17.30 -2.19 -30.42
C GLN A 55 18.82 -1.96 -30.55
N GLY A 56 19.56 -1.78 -29.45
CA GLY A 56 20.98 -1.37 -29.50
C GLY A 56 21.18 0.07 -29.99
N LYS A 57 20.17 0.93 -29.85
CA LYS A 57 20.20 2.34 -30.27
C LYS A 57 20.42 3.26 -29.08
N ASP A 58 20.96 4.45 -29.37
CA ASP A 58 21.11 5.54 -28.40
C ASP A 58 19.75 5.96 -27.81
N PHE A 59 19.67 5.95 -26.48
CA PHE A 59 18.47 6.20 -25.68
C PHE A 59 18.63 7.40 -24.74
N GLU A 60 19.75 8.13 -24.81
CA GLU A 60 20.08 9.20 -23.88
C GLU A 60 19.06 10.35 -23.94
N ASN A 61 18.57 10.71 -25.13
CA ASN A 61 17.58 11.77 -25.30
C ASN A 61 16.28 11.48 -24.54
N GLU A 62 15.76 10.26 -24.65
CA GLU A 62 14.56 9.84 -23.93
C GLU A 62 14.76 9.85 -22.41
N ILE A 63 15.92 9.37 -21.92
CA ILE A 63 16.24 9.40 -20.49
C ILE A 63 16.38 10.84 -19.98
N LYS A 64 16.99 11.72 -20.77
CA LYS A 64 17.15 13.15 -20.43
C LYS A 64 15.81 13.85 -20.29
N GLU A 65 14.89 13.61 -21.21
CA GLU A 65 13.52 14.12 -21.15
C GLU A 65 12.76 13.57 -19.94
N ALA A 66 12.84 12.25 -19.69
CA ALA A 66 12.24 11.63 -18.51
C ALA A 66 12.74 12.28 -17.20
N GLY A 67 14.06 12.43 -17.05
CA GLY A 67 14.67 13.06 -15.88
C GLY A 67 14.20 14.50 -15.66
N SER A 68 14.18 15.31 -16.72
CA SER A 68 13.69 16.70 -16.69
C SER A 68 12.23 16.78 -16.26
N LEU A 69 11.38 15.90 -16.79
CA LEU A 69 9.96 15.87 -16.47
C LEU A 69 9.66 15.41 -15.04
N PHE A 70 10.41 14.45 -14.50
CA PHE A 70 10.31 14.08 -13.08
C PHE A 70 10.69 15.25 -12.16
N VAL A 71 11.74 16.00 -12.50
CA VAL A 71 12.10 17.22 -11.75
C VAL A 71 11.01 18.28 -11.88
N LYS A 72 10.45 18.47 -13.07
CA LYS A 72 9.34 19.42 -13.28
C LYS A 72 8.10 19.03 -12.48
N TYR A 73 7.71 17.75 -12.49
CA TYR A 73 6.64 17.22 -11.67
C TYR A 73 6.89 17.51 -10.20
N SER A 74 8.10 17.27 -9.69
CA SER A 74 8.41 17.50 -8.27
C SER A 74 8.20 18.94 -7.76
N LYS A 75 8.03 19.92 -8.66
CA LYS A 75 7.84 21.34 -8.35
C LYS A 75 6.38 21.80 -8.45
N LEU A 76 5.43 20.99 -8.92
CA LEU A 76 4.03 21.41 -9.01
C LEU A 76 3.37 21.33 -7.63
N GLU A 77 2.52 22.32 -7.30
CA GLU A 77 1.88 22.47 -5.99
C GLU A 77 1.06 21.24 -5.54
N ASN A 78 0.44 20.52 -6.48
CA ASN A 78 -0.44 19.37 -6.21
C ASN A 78 0.21 18.00 -6.49
N SER A 79 1.54 17.93 -6.48
CA SER A 79 2.24 16.67 -6.81
C SER A 79 2.22 15.68 -5.67
N GLU A 80 1.62 14.52 -5.90
CA GLU A 80 1.74 13.38 -4.99
C GLU A 80 3.08 12.65 -5.19
N ASN A 81 3.58 11.99 -4.14
CA ASN A 81 4.80 11.18 -4.22
C ASN A 81 6.04 11.90 -4.82
N VAL A 82 6.25 13.17 -4.44
CA VAL A 82 7.39 14.01 -4.86
C VAL A 82 8.74 13.31 -4.65
N LYS A 83 8.89 12.59 -3.53
CA LYS A 83 10.08 11.79 -3.24
C LYS A 83 10.36 10.75 -4.32
N GLY A 84 9.34 9.99 -4.73
CA GLY A 84 9.47 9.00 -5.80
C GLY A 84 9.91 9.62 -7.12
N ALA A 85 9.31 10.75 -7.51
CA ALA A 85 9.69 11.46 -8.73
C ALA A 85 11.17 11.91 -8.71
N LEU A 86 11.63 12.52 -7.61
CA LEU A 86 13.04 12.91 -7.48
C LEU A 86 13.99 11.69 -7.53
N LEU A 87 13.63 10.56 -6.92
CA LEU A 87 14.44 9.34 -7.02
C LEU A 87 14.51 8.82 -8.47
N CYS A 88 13.42 8.89 -9.24
CA CYS A 88 13.42 8.53 -10.66
C CYS A 88 14.27 9.50 -11.49
N ALA A 89 14.19 10.81 -11.25
CA ALA A 89 15.06 11.80 -11.89
C ALA A 89 16.54 11.53 -11.60
N SER A 90 16.90 11.25 -10.34
CA SER A 90 18.27 10.91 -9.97
C SER A 90 18.79 9.68 -10.73
N LYS A 91 17.98 8.62 -10.88
CA LYS A 91 18.32 7.45 -11.70
C LYS A 91 18.54 7.78 -13.17
N CYS A 92 17.72 8.67 -13.74
CA CYS A 92 17.90 9.13 -15.12
C CYS A 92 19.25 9.84 -15.29
N TYR A 93 19.60 10.75 -14.38
CA TYR A 93 20.89 11.45 -14.43
C TYR A 93 22.08 10.52 -14.22
N LEU A 94 21.97 9.49 -13.37
CA LEU A 94 23.00 8.45 -13.25
C LEU A 94 23.21 7.69 -14.55
N LEU A 95 22.13 7.32 -15.25
CA LEU A 95 22.21 6.62 -16.54
C LEU A 95 22.88 7.47 -17.63
N LEU A 96 22.79 8.80 -17.53
CA LEU A 96 23.44 9.75 -18.43
C LEU A 96 24.87 10.12 -18.00
N GLY A 97 25.38 9.55 -16.89
CA GLY A 97 26.68 9.93 -16.34
C GLY A 97 26.73 11.33 -15.69
N GLU A 98 25.58 11.98 -15.49
CA GLU A 98 25.46 13.30 -14.86
C GLU A 98 25.47 13.19 -13.31
N PHE A 99 26.60 12.74 -12.74
CA PHE A 99 26.70 12.37 -11.33
C PHE A 99 26.37 13.50 -10.34
N ASP A 100 26.79 14.74 -10.62
CA ASP A 100 26.51 15.88 -9.75
C ASP A 100 25.01 16.19 -9.68
N LYS A 101 24.34 16.23 -10.84
CA LYS A 101 22.88 16.42 -10.88
C LYS A 101 22.15 15.26 -10.21
N ALA A 102 22.61 14.03 -10.41
CA ALA A 102 22.04 12.86 -9.75
C ALA A 102 22.14 12.97 -8.22
N LYS A 103 23.29 13.40 -7.70
CA LYS A 103 23.55 13.61 -6.28
C LYS A 103 22.65 14.70 -5.70
N ASP A 104 22.57 15.85 -6.36
CA ASP A 104 21.75 16.99 -5.90
C ASP A 104 20.27 16.61 -5.79
N VAL A 105 19.74 15.93 -6.81
CA VAL A 105 18.34 15.49 -6.83
C VAL A 105 18.08 14.42 -5.78
N TYR A 106 19.03 13.49 -5.58
CA TYR A 106 18.93 12.47 -4.54
C TYR A 106 18.93 13.07 -3.14
N GLN A 107 19.77 14.08 -2.88
CA GLN A 107 19.81 14.79 -1.61
C GLN A 107 18.47 15.50 -1.33
N LYS A 108 17.89 16.16 -2.34
CA LYS A 108 16.54 16.73 -2.23
C LYS A 108 15.50 15.67 -1.88
N ALA A 109 15.54 14.50 -2.54
CA ALA A 109 14.63 13.39 -2.24
C ALA A 109 14.76 12.87 -0.79
N LYS A 110 15.98 12.86 -0.23
CA LYS A 110 16.23 12.48 1.16
C LYS A 110 15.66 13.47 2.16
N MET A 111 15.68 14.76 1.84
CA MET A 111 15.09 15.81 2.69
C MET A 111 13.56 15.79 2.68
N ILE A 112 12.94 15.15 1.68
CA ILE A 112 11.49 14.93 1.69
C ILE A 112 11.16 13.81 2.68
N ILE A 113 10.69 14.26 3.84
CA ILE A 113 9.94 13.45 4.79
C ILE A 113 8.55 13.25 4.17
N PRO A 114 8.02 12.02 4.04
CA PRO A 114 6.69 11.80 3.50
C PRO A 114 5.67 12.63 4.30
N THR A 115 5.03 13.59 3.63
CA THR A 115 4.09 14.55 4.22
C THR A 115 2.70 13.95 4.46
N LYS A 116 2.38 12.80 3.83
CA LYS A 116 1.27 11.96 4.29
C LYS A 116 1.77 11.16 5.49
N ILE A 117 1.59 11.72 6.69
CA ILE A 117 1.30 10.87 7.84
C ILE A 117 0.00 10.17 7.45
N GLN A 118 0.08 8.92 7.02
CA GLN A 118 -1.11 8.08 7.04
C GLN A 118 -1.44 7.97 8.52
N VAL A 119 -2.42 8.75 8.98
CA VAL A 119 -3.00 8.56 10.30
C VAL A 119 -3.77 7.25 10.19
N THR A 120 -3.06 6.16 10.44
CA THR A 120 -3.65 4.83 10.51
C THR A 120 -4.44 4.74 11.80
N ARG A 121 -5.61 4.10 11.76
CA ARG A 121 -6.31 3.74 12.98
C ARG A 121 -5.40 2.86 13.86
N PRO A 122 -5.54 2.91 15.20
CA PRO A 122 -4.81 2.00 16.07
C PRO A 122 -5.15 0.54 15.72
N ILE A 123 -4.24 -0.38 16.00
CA ILE A 123 -4.52 -1.81 15.89
C ILE A 123 -4.45 -2.46 17.26
N ALA A 124 -5.45 -3.26 17.60
CA ALA A 124 -5.46 -4.11 18.79
C ALA A 124 -5.25 -5.57 18.37
N ILE A 125 -4.13 -6.16 18.76
CA ILE A 125 -3.84 -7.59 18.61
C ILE A 125 -4.32 -8.29 19.88
N ILE A 126 -5.19 -9.29 19.74
CA ILE A 126 -5.72 -10.09 20.84
C ILE A 126 -5.36 -11.55 20.56
N ASP A 127 -4.24 -11.99 21.10
CA ASP A 127 -3.67 -13.33 20.89
C ASP A 127 -2.75 -13.66 22.07
N ASP A 128 -2.90 -14.83 22.68
CA ASP A 128 -2.08 -15.28 23.82
C ASP A 128 -0.70 -15.80 23.37
N SER A 129 -0.55 -16.14 22.09
CA SER A 129 0.72 -16.54 21.51
C SER A 129 1.60 -15.33 21.22
N LYS A 130 2.58 -15.09 22.10
CA LYS A 130 3.63 -14.08 21.92
C LYS A 130 4.30 -14.13 20.54
N SER A 131 4.53 -15.35 20.03
CA SER A 131 5.14 -15.54 18.70
C SER A 131 4.26 -15.00 17.57
N VAL A 132 2.94 -15.25 17.64
CA VAL A 132 1.97 -14.75 16.66
C VAL A 132 1.82 -13.24 16.79
N ALA A 133 1.70 -12.73 18.02
CA ALA A 133 1.61 -11.29 18.29
C ALA A 133 2.82 -10.52 17.78
N MET A 134 4.04 -11.03 17.98
CA MET A 134 5.28 -10.42 17.44
C MET A 134 5.31 -10.47 15.90
N LYS A 135 4.89 -11.58 15.29
CA LYS A 135 4.80 -11.70 13.83
C LYS A 135 3.82 -10.67 13.25
N LEU A 136 2.63 -10.55 13.85
CA LEU A 136 1.62 -9.57 13.49
C LEU A 136 2.16 -8.16 13.63
N LYS A 137 2.75 -7.81 14.79
CA LYS A 137 3.36 -6.50 15.02
C LYS A 137 4.40 -6.16 13.94
N SER A 138 5.31 -7.08 13.61
CA SER A 138 6.31 -6.86 12.57
C SER A 138 5.69 -6.63 11.18
N TYR A 139 4.60 -7.33 10.86
CA TYR A 139 3.87 -7.12 9.62
C TYR A 139 3.17 -5.76 9.59
N LEU A 140 2.51 -5.36 10.68
CA LEU A 140 1.83 -4.08 10.81
C LEU A 140 2.80 -2.89 10.72
N GLU A 141 3.97 -2.99 11.36
CA GLU A 141 5.04 -1.98 11.26
C GLU A 141 5.52 -1.82 9.80
N LYS A 142 5.66 -2.92 9.05
CA LYS A 142 5.99 -2.88 7.61
C LYS A 142 4.88 -2.26 6.76
N LEU A 143 3.63 -2.37 7.20
CA LEU A 143 2.46 -1.75 6.57
C LEU A 143 2.27 -0.28 6.99
N GLY A 144 3.09 0.23 7.91
CA GLY A 144 3.07 1.64 8.32
C GLY A 144 2.22 1.95 9.56
N TYR A 145 1.68 0.93 10.24
CA TYR A 145 0.96 1.11 11.50
C TYR A 145 1.93 1.35 12.65
N SER A 146 1.70 2.42 13.42
CA SER A 146 2.58 2.84 14.53
C SER A 146 1.93 2.70 15.91
N GLU A 147 0.61 2.79 16.01
CA GLU A 147 -0.14 2.64 17.26
C GLU A 147 -0.71 1.22 17.38
N ILE A 148 0.08 0.31 17.98
CA ILE A 148 -0.25 -1.11 18.12
C ILE A 148 -0.36 -1.48 19.60
N HIS A 149 -1.51 -2.03 19.98
CA HIS A 149 -1.80 -2.55 21.32
C HIS A 149 -1.84 -4.07 21.26
N ILE A 150 -1.25 -4.75 22.25
CA ILE A 150 -1.24 -6.21 22.32
C ILE A 150 -1.89 -6.63 23.65
N PHE A 151 -2.80 -7.58 23.56
CA PHE A 151 -3.50 -8.18 24.69
C PHE A 151 -3.36 -9.70 24.61
N GLU A 152 -2.94 -10.32 25.71
CA GLU A 152 -2.72 -11.78 25.80
C GLU A 152 -3.97 -12.52 26.32
N ASN A 153 -5.06 -11.80 26.64
CA ASN A 153 -6.30 -12.38 27.15
C ASN A 153 -7.53 -11.52 26.78
N GLY A 154 -8.72 -12.11 26.90
CA GLY A 154 -9.99 -11.53 26.51
C GLY A 154 -10.48 -10.43 27.46
N LYS A 155 -10.31 -10.56 28.78
CA LYS A 155 -10.77 -9.53 29.74
C LYS A 155 -10.00 -8.22 29.58
N ASP A 156 -8.68 -8.29 29.46
CA ASP A 156 -7.81 -7.12 29.30
C ASP A 156 -8.02 -6.46 27.94
N SER A 157 -8.23 -7.24 26.89
CA SER A 157 -8.53 -6.69 25.56
C SER A 157 -9.82 -5.89 25.53
N ILE A 158 -10.90 -6.39 26.14
CA ILE A 158 -12.17 -5.66 26.26
C ILE A 158 -11.96 -4.34 27.01
N LYS A 159 -11.24 -4.37 28.15
CA LYS A 159 -10.96 -3.17 28.93
C LYS A 159 -10.11 -2.16 28.14
N GLY A 160 -9.09 -2.65 27.43
CA GLY A 160 -8.20 -1.84 26.61
C GLY A 160 -8.92 -1.18 25.43
N CYS A 161 -9.74 -1.94 24.69
CA CYS A 161 -10.56 -1.40 23.61
C CYS A 161 -11.55 -0.34 24.11
N LYS A 162 -12.24 -0.57 25.24
CA LYS A 162 -13.13 0.44 25.84
C LYS A 162 -12.39 1.73 26.21
N LYS A 163 -11.14 1.62 26.70
CA LYS A 163 -10.30 2.79 26.94
C LYS A 163 -10.03 3.56 25.65
N LEU A 164 -9.66 2.87 24.56
CA LEU A 164 -9.47 3.50 23.26
C LEU A 164 -10.76 4.19 22.76
N PHE A 165 -11.92 3.56 22.93
CA PHE A 165 -13.20 4.17 22.57
C PHE A 165 -13.44 5.49 23.33
N SER A 166 -13.12 5.53 24.63
CA SER A 166 -13.23 6.75 25.44
C SER A 166 -12.28 7.88 25.01
N GLU A 167 -11.21 7.53 24.31
CA GLU A 167 -10.25 8.47 23.70
C GLU A 167 -10.65 8.86 22.26
N ASN A 168 -11.88 8.54 21.83
CA ASN A 168 -12.37 8.69 20.46
C ASN A 168 -11.53 7.95 19.41
N LYS A 169 -10.91 6.83 19.80
CA LYS A 169 -10.15 5.96 18.92
C LYS A 169 -10.89 4.66 18.69
N LEU A 170 -11.09 4.31 17.42
CA LEU A 170 -11.69 3.03 17.04
C LEU A 170 -10.63 2.11 16.41
N PRO A 171 -9.99 1.22 17.17
CA PRO A 171 -8.97 0.34 16.61
C PRO A 171 -9.55 -0.64 15.57
N ILE A 172 -8.69 -1.16 14.69
CA ILE A 172 -8.95 -2.44 14.02
C ILE A 172 -8.51 -3.55 14.98
N VAL A 173 -9.39 -4.52 15.22
CA VAL A 173 -9.12 -5.63 16.13
C VAL A 173 -8.68 -6.86 15.34
N LEU A 174 -7.51 -7.41 15.65
CA LEU A 174 -7.04 -8.71 15.16
C LEU A 174 -7.25 -9.72 16.29
N LEU A 175 -8.21 -10.63 16.15
CA LEU A 175 -8.73 -11.46 17.24
C LEU A 175 -8.46 -12.94 17.00
N ASP A 176 -7.74 -13.58 17.91
CA ASP A 176 -7.70 -15.03 18.02
C ASP A 176 -8.94 -15.59 18.73
N MET A 177 -9.33 -16.81 18.35
CA MET A 177 -10.51 -17.48 18.90
C MET A 177 -10.24 -18.23 20.20
N GLY A 178 -9.00 -18.67 20.43
CA GLY A 178 -8.61 -19.49 21.58
C GLY A 178 -7.80 -18.70 22.61
N LEU A 179 -8.45 -17.80 23.35
CA LEU A 179 -7.80 -17.06 24.43
C LEU A 179 -7.90 -17.82 25.76
N PRO A 180 -6.97 -17.60 26.71
CA PRO A 180 -6.89 -18.38 27.95
C PRO A 180 -8.06 -18.21 28.92
N ASP A 181 -8.83 -17.10 28.83
CA ASP A 181 -9.86 -16.73 29.80
C ASP A 181 -11.26 -16.55 29.23
N LEU A 182 -11.39 -16.29 27.92
CA LEU A 182 -12.65 -16.09 27.21
C LEU A 182 -12.54 -16.61 25.78
N GLU A 183 -13.60 -17.21 25.26
CA GLU A 183 -13.67 -17.53 23.82
C GLU A 183 -13.70 -16.25 22.98
N GLY A 184 -13.05 -16.26 21.82
CA GLY A 184 -12.98 -15.09 20.94
C GLY A 184 -14.35 -14.62 20.44
N ASP A 185 -15.33 -15.50 20.22
CA ASP A 185 -16.69 -15.10 19.86
C ASP A 185 -17.38 -14.26 20.96
N VAL A 186 -17.12 -14.58 22.22
CA VAL A 186 -17.60 -13.80 23.38
C VAL A 186 -16.94 -12.42 23.40
N VAL A 187 -15.64 -12.33 23.09
CA VAL A 187 -14.93 -11.05 23.00
C VAL A 187 -15.49 -10.21 21.85
N ALA A 188 -15.61 -10.78 20.65
CA ALA A 188 -16.17 -10.10 19.48
C ALA A 188 -17.58 -9.57 19.75
N SER A 189 -18.46 -10.42 20.30
CA SER A 189 -19.84 -10.03 20.60
C SER A 189 -19.93 -8.87 21.60
N LYS A 190 -19.09 -8.87 22.65
CA LYS A 190 -19.06 -7.77 23.63
C LYS A 190 -18.58 -6.46 23.00
N LEU A 191 -17.51 -6.53 22.21
CA LEU A 191 -16.94 -5.35 21.56
C LEU A 191 -17.88 -4.74 20.50
N LEU A 192 -18.53 -5.57 19.68
CA LEU A 192 -19.51 -5.12 18.67
C LEU A 192 -20.79 -4.56 19.32
N LYS A 193 -21.20 -5.11 20.47
CA LYS A 193 -22.31 -4.55 21.26
C LYS A 193 -21.99 -3.16 21.80
N ASP A 194 -20.74 -2.91 22.18
CA ASP A 194 -20.30 -1.60 22.64
C ASP A 194 -20.15 -0.60 21.48
N ASN A 195 -19.69 -1.06 20.30
CA ASN A 195 -19.60 -0.23 19.10
C ASN A 195 -19.74 -1.06 17.80
N LEU A 196 -20.84 -0.87 17.08
CA LEU A 196 -21.14 -1.61 15.85
C LEU A 196 -20.25 -1.21 14.66
N GLN A 197 -19.62 -0.02 14.70
CA GLN A 197 -18.68 0.42 13.65
C GLN A 197 -17.29 -0.24 13.79
N LEU A 198 -17.04 -0.94 14.91
CA LEU A 198 -15.76 -1.58 15.19
C LEU A 198 -15.47 -2.65 14.14
N GLN A 199 -14.24 -2.63 13.63
CA GLN A 199 -13.79 -3.58 12.63
C GLN A 199 -13.01 -4.70 13.31
N ILE A 200 -13.48 -5.93 13.18
CA ILE A 200 -12.87 -7.13 13.78
C ILE A 200 -12.45 -8.08 12.68
N ILE A 201 -11.18 -8.45 12.66
CA ILE A 201 -10.59 -9.46 11.80
C ILE A 201 -10.25 -10.67 12.66
N VAL A 202 -10.90 -11.79 12.39
CA VAL A 202 -10.60 -13.05 13.11
C VAL A 202 -9.37 -13.71 12.49
N ILE A 203 -8.38 -14.06 13.33
CA ILE A 203 -7.16 -14.76 12.92
C ILE A 203 -7.01 -16.01 13.79
N THR A 204 -7.29 -17.19 13.24
CA THR A 204 -7.37 -18.43 14.05
C THR A 204 -6.79 -19.65 13.34
N ALA A 205 -6.43 -20.68 14.10
CA ALA A 205 -6.06 -21.99 13.56
C ALA A 205 -7.27 -22.80 13.05
N ASP A 206 -8.48 -22.46 13.50
CA ASP A 206 -9.71 -23.13 13.07
C ASP A 206 -9.92 -23.00 11.56
N GLU A 207 -10.48 -24.06 10.97
CA GLU A 207 -10.92 -24.01 9.59
C GLU A 207 -12.17 -23.13 9.44
N LYS A 208 -12.25 -22.42 8.30
CA LYS A 208 -13.37 -21.53 7.96
C LYS A 208 -14.75 -22.21 8.06
N ASN A 209 -14.81 -23.50 7.77
CA ASN A 209 -16.08 -24.24 7.67
C ASN A 209 -16.62 -24.71 9.01
N THR A 210 -15.93 -24.46 10.12
CA THR A 210 -16.41 -24.86 11.44
C THR A 210 -17.66 -24.07 11.84
N SER A 211 -18.56 -24.71 12.59
CA SER A 211 -19.78 -24.06 13.09
C SER A 211 -19.47 -22.82 13.93
N ARG A 212 -18.40 -22.87 14.72
CA ARG A 212 -17.89 -21.75 15.53
C ARG A 212 -17.54 -20.54 14.65
N VAL A 213 -16.71 -20.74 13.62
CA VAL A 213 -16.29 -19.67 12.72
C VAL A 213 -17.48 -19.08 11.96
N ASN A 214 -18.38 -19.92 11.42
CA ASN A 214 -19.57 -19.45 10.71
C ASN A 214 -20.49 -18.58 11.60
N LYS A 215 -20.62 -18.95 12.88
CA LYS A 215 -21.37 -18.15 13.86
C LYS A 215 -20.71 -16.80 14.11
N THR A 216 -19.38 -16.76 14.23
CA THR A 216 -18.62 -15.51 14.40
C THR A 216 -18.71 -14.62 13.17
N ILE A 217 -18.63 -15.18 11.95
CA ILE A 217 -18.85 -14.44 10.70
C ILE A 217 -20.25 -13.82 10.69
N SER A 218 -21.26 -14.60 11.08
CA SER A 218 -22.65 -14.13 11.17
C SER A 218 -22.86 -13.04 12.24
N SER A 219 -21.91 -12.84 13.15
CA SER A 219 -21.98 -11.80 14.19
C SER A 219 -21.50 -10.42 13.71
N GLY A 220 -20.98 -10.30 12.49
CA GLY A 220 -20.59 -9.02 11.89
C GLY A 220 -19.10 -8.71 11.96
N VAL A 221 -18.22 -9.72 11.94
CA VAL A 221 -16.78 -9.49 11.79
C VAL A 221 -16.45 -9.17 10.33
N SER A 222 -15.49 -8.26 10.12
CA SER A 222 -15.14 -7.70 8.81
C SER A 222 -14.40 -8.69 7.91
N ALA A 223 -13.55 -9.54 8.51
CA ALA A 223 -12.74 -10.50 7.76
C ALA A 223 -12.31 -11.71 8.60
N PHE A 224 -11.89 -12.77 7.90
CA PHE A 224 -11.36 -14.00 8.50
C PHE A 224 -10.07 -14.44 7.81
N ILE A 225 -9.05 -14.74 8.62
CA ILE A 225 -7.75 -15.25 8.21
C ILE A 225 -7.47 -16.56 8.96
N GLN A 226 -7.12 -17.61 8.22
CA GLN A 226 -6.67 -18.88 8.81
C GLN A 226 -5.15 -18.85 9.05
N LYS A 227 -4.69 -19.41 10.17
CA LYS A 227 -3.27 -19.64 10.46
C LYS A 227 -2.81 -20.94 9.75
N PRO A 228 -1.63 -20.97 9.12
CA PRO A 228 -0.66 -19.88 8.96
C PRO A 228 -1.07 -18.88 7.87
N PHE A 229 -0.72 -17.60 8.08
CA PHE A 229 -1.03 -16.49 7.16
C PHE A 229 0.21 -15.74 6.68
N THR A 230 0.03 -15.04 5.56
CA THR A 230 1.00 -14.19 4.86
C THR A 230 0.79 -12.70 5.14
N LEU A 231 1.79 -11.88 4.82
CA LEU A 231 1.68 -10.40 4.91
C LEU A 231 0.56 -9.87 3.99
N ASP A 232 0.41 -10.45 2.79
CA ASP A 232 -0.57 -10.03 1.81
C ASP A 232 -2.01 -10.34 2.25
N GLU A 233 -2.25 -11.48 2.91
CA GLU A 233 -3.56 -11.82 3.47
C GLU A 233 -3.96 -10.87 4.61
N LEU A 234 -3.01 -10.54 5.49
CA LEU A 234 -3.22 -9.56 6.55
C LEU A 234 -3.56 -8.20 5.95
N LYS A 235 -2.76 -7.74 4.99
CA LYS A 235 -2.96 -6.46 4.31
C LYS A 235 -4.34 -6.38 3.65
N LYS A 236 -4.73 -7.39 2.86
CA LYS A 236 -6.05 -7.42 2.20
C LYS A 236 -7.19 -7.34 3.20
N SER A 237 -7.07 -8.03 4.33
CA SER A 237 -8.12 -8.03 5.36
C SER A 237 -8.23 -6.68 6.06
N ILE A 238 -7.10 -6.01 6.30
CA ILE A 238 -7.06 -4.64 6.82
C ILE A 238 -7.65 -3.66 5.80
N ASP A 239 -7.31 -3.79 4.52
CA ASP A 239 -7.87 -2.94 3.45
C ASP A 239 -9.41 -3.08 3.37
N ILE A 240 -9.94 -4.29 3.55
CA ILE A 240 -11.40 -4.54 3.63
C ILE A 240 -12.00 -3.83 4.85
N ALA A 241 -11.41 -4.01 6.04
CA ALA A 241 -11.88 -3.38 7.28
C ALA A 241 -11.87 -1.84 7.20
N GLU A 242 -10.85 -1.25 6.58
CA GLU A 242 -10.79 0.21 6.37
C GLU A 242 -11.83 0.69 5.35
N SER A 243 -12.06 -0.08 4.28
CA SER A 243 -13.09 0.22 3.30
C SER A 243 -14.49 0.19 3.92
N GLU A 244 -14.77 -0.81 4.76
CA GLU A 244 -16.04 -0.94 5.47
C GLU A 244 -16.24 0.22 6.47
N TYR A 245 -15.22 0.54 7.27
CA TYR A 245 -15.27 1.67 8.20
C TYR A 245 -15.53 3.00 7.50
N THR A 246 -14.90 3.24 6.35
CA THR A 246 -15.07 4.48 5.58
C THR A 246 -16.52 4.66 5.10
N LEU A 247 -17.25 3.58 4.83
CA LEU A 247 -18.67 3.64 4.43
C LEU A 247 -19.61 3.92 5.61
N LEU A 248 -19.16 3.69 6.84
CA LEU A 248 -19.94 3.89 8.07
C LEU A 248 -19.77 5.30 8.67
N GLN A 249 -18.92 6.14 8.09
CA GLN A 249 -18.69 7.56 8.44
C GLN A 249 -19.54 8.48 7.55
#